data_AF-A0A428W4C0-F1
#
_entry.id   AF-A0A428W4C0-F1
#
_cell.length_a   1.000
_cell.length_b   1.000
_cell.length_c   1.000
_cell.angle_alpha   90.00
_cell.angle_beta   90.00
_cell.angle_gamma   90.00
#
_symmetry.space_group_name_H-M   'P 1'
#
loop_
_entity.id
_entity.type
_entity.pdbx_description
1 polymer ?
#
loop_
_entity_poly.entity_id
_entity_poly.type
_entity_poly.pdbx_seq_one_letter_code
_entity_poly.pdbx_strand_id
1 'polypeptide(L)'
;MIYIDPLMIHPVMDGVWHHARLAGIPDPGEAITMLCGVTGVAAFLPLSQRRHSTIPRQCERCDAIVRQQRGIPLRQNRTGRN
;
A
#
# COMPACT_ATOMS: atom_id res chain seq x y z
N MET A 1 -24.97 8.24 6.58
CA MET A 1 -24.14 7.01 6.71
C MET A 1 -23.00 7.11 5.73
N ILE A 2 -21.78 6.72 6.11
CA ILE A 2 -20.60 6.70 5.23
C ILE A 2 -20.04 5.29 5.15
N TYR A 3 -19.36 4.97 4.05
CA TYR A 3 -18.72 3.68 3.82
C TYR A 3 -17.23 3.90 3.59
N ILE A 4 -16.41 3.09 4.25
CA ILE A 4 -14.95 3.08 4.06
C ILE A 4 -14.62 1.71 3.48
N ASP A 5 -13.97 1.69 2.32
CA ASP A 5 -13.46 0.45 1.71
C ASP A 5 -12.07 0.14 2.28
N PRO A 6 -11.92 -0.93 3.08
CA PRO A 6 -10.62 -1.31 3.64
C PRO A 6 -9.58 -1.67 2.57
N LEU A 7 -10.02 -2.08 1.37
CA LEU A 7 -9.13 -2.39 0.26
C LEU A 7 -8.45 -1.14 -0.32
N MET A 8 -8.98 0.05 -0.01
CA MET A 8 -8.42 1.34 -0.44
C MET A 8 -7.48 1.97 0.59
N ILE A 9 -7.26 1.30 1.73
CA ILE A 9 -6.28 1.73 2.73
C ILE A 9 -4.88 1.33 2.26
N HIS A 10 -3.97 2.30 2.29
CA HIS A 10 -2.57 2.10 1.89
C HIS A 10 -1.67 2.22 3.13
N PRO A 11 -1.23 1.09 3.72
CA PRO A 11 -0.25 1.11 4.80
C PRO A 11 1.05 1.80 4.34
N VAL A 12 1.63 2.61 5.23
CA VAL A 12 2.88 3.32 4.97
C VAL A 12 3.97 2.77 5.88
N MET A 13 5.06 2.30 5.28
CA MET A 13 6.25 1.84 6.00
C MET A 13 7.48 2.46 5.34
N ASP A 14 8.38 3.05 6.13
CA ASP A 14 9.63 3.66 5.65
C ASP A 14 9.44 4.67 4.50
N GLY A 15 8.34 5.42 4.51
CA GLY A 15 8.01 6.37 3.44
C GLY A 15 7.52 5.73 2.14
N VAL A 16 7.15 4.45 2.17
CA VAL A 16 6.64 3.69 1.03
C VAL A 16 5.18 3.32 1.27
N TRP A 17 4.33 3.55 0.26
CA TRP A 17 2.95 3.08 0.20
C TRP A 17 2.88 1.64 -0.26
N HIS A 18 2.27 0.80 0.57
CA HIS A 18 2.02 -0.61 0.28
C HIS A 18 0.53 -0.85 0.04
N HIS A 19 0.23 -1.96 -0.64
CA HIS A 19 -1.12 -2.50 -0.73
C HIS A 19 -1.22 -3.72 0.18
N ALA A 20 -2.37 -3.90 0.82
CA ALA A 20 -2.70 -5.07 1.64
C ALA A 20 -4.12 -5.53 1.35
N ARG A 21 -4.43 -6.80 1.62
CA ARG A 21 -5.79 -7.32 1.60
C ARG A 21 -6.34 -7.27 3.01
N LEU A 22 -7.03 -6.18 3.33
CA LEU A 22 -7.60 -5.96 4.65
C LEU A 22 -9.08 -6.39 4.64
N ALA A 23 -9.50 -7.14 5.66
CA ALA A 23 -10.90 -7.48 5.87
C ALA A 23 -11.69 -6.33 6.55
N GLY A 24 -10.98 -5.36 7.11
CA GLY A 24 -11.52 -4.24 7.88
C GLY A 24 -10.44 -3.20 8.17
N ILE A 25 -10.77 -2.20 8.99
CA ILE A 25 -9.73 -1.33 9.57
C ILE A 25 -8.96 -2.19 10.58
N PRO A 26 -7.63 -2.32 10.46
CA PRO A 26 -6.83 -3.11 11.40
C PRO A 26 -6.76 -2.42 12.77
N ASP A 27 -6.62 -3.21 13.82
CA ASP A 27 -6.45 -2.67 15.17
C ASP A 27 -5.03 -2.10 15.37
N PRO A 28 -4.84 -1.04 16.17
CA PRO A 28 -3.51 -0.60 16.55
C PRO A 28 -2.75 -1.74 17.24
N GLY A 29 -1.53 -2.05 16.78
CA GLY A 29 -0.74 -3.18 17.27
C GLY A 29 -0.94 -4.48 16.48
N GLU A 30 -1.92 -4.55 15.58
CA GLU A 30 -2.13 -5.71 14.73
C GLU A 30 -1.01 -5.83 13.66
N ALA A 31 -0.53 -7.05 13.43
CA ALA A 31 0.45 -7.32 12.39
C ALA A 31 -0.26 -7.51 11.04
N ILE A 32 0.14 -6.73 10.04
CA ILE A 32 -0.41 -6.77 8.69
C ILE A 32 0.68 -7.18 7.72
N THR A 33 0.42 -8.20 6.91
CA THR A 33 1.26 -8.56 5.78
C THR A 33 0.78 -7.89 4.50
N MET A 34 1.67 -7.11 3.90
CA MET A 34 1.44 -6.41 2.64
C MET A 34 1.54 -7.38 1.46
N LEU A 35 0.99 -7.01 0.30
CA LEU A 35 1.04 -7.83 -0.91
C LEU A 35 2.47 -8.16 -1.37
N CYS A 36 3.44 -7.27 -1.10
CA CYS A 36 4.86 -7.52 -1.39
C CYS A 36 5.53 -8.54 -0.45
N GLY A 37 4.83 -9.00 0.60
CA GLY A 37 5.32 -9.95 1.62
C GLY A 37 5.92 -9.29 2.86
N VAL A 38 6.13 -7.96 2.86
CA VAL A 38 6.59 -7.23 4.05
C VAL A 38 5.50 -7.22 5.10
N THR A 39 5.86 -7.43 6.37
CA THR A 39 4.93 -7.39 7.50
C THR A 39 5.25 -6.20 8.40
N GLY A 40 4.23 -5.48 8.82
CA GLY A 40 4.34 -4.33 9.72
C GLY A 40 3.27 -4.34 10.78
N VAL A 41 3.55 -3.67 11.91
CA VAL A 41 2.57 -3.47 12.98
C VAL A 41 1.81 -2.17 12.71
N ALA A 42 0.48 -2.24 12.74
CA ALA A 42 -0.37 -1.09 12.51
C ALA A 42 -0.22 -0.05 13.62
N ALA A 43 0.03 1.20 13.22
CA ALA A 43 0.05 2.34 14.12
C ALA A 43 -0.70 3.52 13.49
N PHE A 44 -1.62 4.11 14.25
CA PHE A 44 -2.45 5.23 13.81
C PHE A 44 -1.98 6.50 14.49
N LEU A 45 -1.03 7.18 13.85
CA LEU A 45 -0.51 8.46 14.33
C LEU A 45 -1.09 9.63 13.51
N PRO A 46 -1.48 10.75 14.17
CA PRO A 46 -1.77 12.00 13.51
C PRO A 46 -0.65 12.42 12.54
N LEU A 47 -1.01 13.10 11.46
CA LEU A 47 -0.03 13.53 10.44
C LEU A 47 1.11 14.37 11.04
N SER A 48 0.80 15.22 12.02
CA SER A 48 1.78 16.05 12.74
C SER A 48 2.82 15.25 13.53
N GLN A 49 2.53 14.00 13.87
CA GLN A 49 3.40 13.11 14.64
C GLN A 49 4.19 12.13 13.76
N ARG A 50 3.94 12.12 12.45
CA ARG A 50 4.69 11.25 11.52
C ARG A 50 6.08 11.86 11.28
N ARG A 51 7.12 11.12 11.66
CA ARG A 51 8.53 11.55 11.52
C ARG A 51 8.94 11.84 10.06
N HIS A 52 8.25 11.25 9.09
CA HIS A 52 8.46 11.50 7.66
C HIS A 52 7.24 12.24 7.09
N SER A 53 7.39 13.55 6.85
CA SER A 53 6.40 14.38 6.15
C SER A 53 6.52 14.29 4.62
N THR A 54 7.44 13.48 4.12
CA THR A 54 7.64 13.29 2.68
C THR A 54 6.46 12.56 2.06
N ILE A 55 6.06 12.98 0.85
CA ILE A 55 5.05 12.29 0.04
C ILE A 55 5.52 10.84 -0.17
N PRO A 56 4.78 9.83 0.30
CA PRO A 56 5.23 8.45 0.18
C PRO A 56 5.30 7.99 -1.27
N ARG A 57 6.27 7.14 -1.60
CA ARG A 57 6.37 6.51 -2.92
C ARG A 57 5.64 5.18 -2.93
N GLN A 58 4.98 4.81 -4.03
CA GLN A 58 4.34 3.50 -4.13
C GLN A 58 5.38 2.38 -4.21
N CYS A 59 5.17 1.30 -3.46
CA CYS A 59 5.99 0.08 -3.55
C CYS A 59 5.82 -0.54 -4.93
N GLU A 60 6.92 -0.67 -5.68
CA GLU A 60 6.90 -1.19 -7.05
C GLU A 60 6.38 -2.64 -7.12
N ARG A 61 6.71 -3.47 -6.12
CA ARG A 61 6.24 -4.86 -6.07
C ARG A 61 4.74 -4.94 -5.81
N CYS A 62 4.21 -4.10 -4.92
CA CYS A 62 2.77 -4.01 -4.70
C CYS A 62 2.05 -3.49 -5.96
N ASP A 63 2.57 -2.46 -6.63
CA ASP A 63 2.02 -1.94 -7.89
C ASP A 63 1.96 -3.02 -8.97
N ALA A 64 3.04 -3.78 -9.14
CA ALA A 64 3.10 -4.88 -10.10
C ALA A 64 2.03 -5.95 -9.84
N ILE A 65 1.85 -6.35 -8.57
CA ILE A 65 0.83 -7.34 -8.18
C ILE A 65 -0.59 -6.81 -8.45
N VAL A 66 -0.86 -5.56 -8.08
CA VAL A 66 -2.19 -4.95 -8.29
C VAL A 66 -2.49 -4.80 -9.78
N ARG A 67 -1.50 -4.36 -10.58
CA ARG A 67 -1.64 -4.28 -12.05
C ARG A 67 -1.93 -5.64 -12.67
N GLN A 68 -1.18 -6.67 -12.27
CA GLN A 68 -1.39 -8.04 -12.74
C GLN A 68 -2.81 -8.53 -12.41
N GLN A 69 -3.29 -8.32 -11.18
CA GLN A 69 -4.65 -8.68 -10.77
C GLN A 69 -5.74 -7.94 -11.57
N ARG A 70 -5.45 -6.73 -12.05
CA ARG A 70 -6.36 -5.89 -12.84
C ARG A 70 -6.18 -6.07 -14.36
N GLY A 71 -5.30 -6.97 -14.81
CA GLY A 71 -4.98 -7.13 -16.23
C GLY A 71 -4.30 -5.91 -16.87
N ILE A 72 -3.71 -5.03 -16.06
CA ILE A 72 -3.02 -3.83 -16.51
C ILE A 72 -1.57 -4.20 -16.84
N PRO A 73 -1.04 -3.85 -18.03
CA PRO A 73 0.37 -4.08 -18.35
C PRO A 73 1.31 -3.45 -17.30
N LEU A 74 2.37 -4.18 -16.97
CA LEU A 74 3.45 -3.66 -16.14
C LEU A 74 4.07 -2.44 -16.82
N ARG A 75 4.53 -1.49 -16.01
CA ARG A 75 5.11 -0.23 -16.52
C ARG A 75 6.34 -0.47 -17.42
N GLN A 76 7.04 -1.58 -17.23
CA GLN A 76 8.18 -2.02 -18.06
C GLN A 76 7.77 -2.51 -19.46
N ASN A 77 6.49 -2.83 -19.69
CA ASN A 77 5.98 -3.18 -21.03
C ASN A 77 5.59 -1.96 -21.87
N ARG A 78 5.90 -0.72 -21.41
CA ARG A 78 5.77 0.49 -22.24
C ARG A 78 6.98 0.77 -23.12
N THR A 79 8.01 -0.08 -23.10
CA THR A 79 9.04 -0.02 -24.13
C THR A 79 8.50 -0.68 -25.39
N GLY A 80 7.78 0.11 -26.17
CA GLY A 80 7.53 -0.17 -27.57
C GLY A 80 8.87 -0.34 -28.28
N ARG A 81 9.03 -1.51 -28.87
CA ARG A 81 9.80 -1.81 -30.07
C ARG A 81 9.80 -0.62 -31.06
N ASN A 82 10.90 0.12 -31.15
CA ASN A 82 11.74 0.37 -32.35
C ASN A 82 12.61 1.62 -32.11
#